data_AF-U3IEK9-F1
#
_entry.id   AF-U3IEK9-F1
#
_cell.length_a   1.000
_cell.length_b   1.000
_cell.length_c   1.000
_cell.angle_alpha   90.00
_cell.angle_beta   90.00
_cell.angle_gamma   90.00
#
_symmetry.space_group_name_H-M   'P 1'
#
loop_
_entity.id
_entity.type
_entity.pdbx_description
1 polymer ?
#
loop_
_entity_poly.entity_id
_entity_poly.type
_entity_poly.pdbx_seq_one_letter_code
_entity_poly.pdbx_strand_id
1 'polypeptide(L)'
;LSNGQKVKVTILTSDQTEDVLEAVASKLDLPDDLIGYFSLFLVRETKDGAFSFVRKLQEFELPYVSVTSLHNSEFRIILRKSYWDSSYDDDVMEHRVGLNLLYAQTVSDIEHGWILVNKEQHRQLKSLQEKVSKKEFIRLAQTLKYYGYLKFDPCVTDFPEKGCHVVVSAGNNELNFQVRLPNEQIKEGSFKVTRMRCWRVTSSVPMSNGPSGSSPGKSEVKLELAFEYLMSKDRLQWVTITSPQAIMLSICLQSMVDELMVKKSGGSIRKMFRRRANGALRRSDSQQAVKSPPLLVSGTAAAVGKMKSKLTSVSLRGISHSSSANDVGANDFHGNYAFEGIGDEDL
;
A
#
# COMPACT_ATOMS: atom_id res chain seq x y z
N LEU A 1 0.49 12.36 -13.05
CA LEU A 1 1.83 12.28 -12.42
C LEU A 1 1.79 13.01 -11.07
N SER A 2 2.80 12.86 -10.21
CA SER A 2 2.80 13.47 -8.86
C SER A 2 2.70 15.00 -8.87
N ASN A 3 3.15 15.67 -9.93
CA ASN A 3 3.01 17.12 -10.12
C ASN A 3 1.67 17.55 -10.77
N GLY A 4 0.67 16.66 -10.85
CA GLY A 4 -0.63 16.95 -11.46
C GLY A 4 -0.67 16.85 -13.00
N GLN A 5 0.47 16.67 -13.68
CA GLN A 5 0.49 16.48 -15.14
C GLN A 5 -0.35 15.27 -15.55
N LYS A 6 -1.24 15.46 -16.53
CA LYS A 6 -2.17 14.44 -17.02
C LYS A 6 -1.55 13.64 -18.16
N VAL A 7 -1.63 12.32 -18.07
CA VAL A 7 -1.27 11.39 -19.14
C VAL A 7 -2.56 10.72 -19.60
N LYS A 8 -2.92 10.86 -20.87
CA LYS A 8 -4.11 10.23 -21.45
C LYS A 8 -3.70 8.97 -22.20
N VAL A 9 -4.27 7.84 -21.80
CA VAL A 9 -4.08 6.52 -22.40
C VAL A 9 -5.43 5.94 -22.82
N THR A 10 -5.42 5.08 -23.83
CA THR A 10 -6.58 4.31 -24.26
C THR A 10 -6.40 2.89 -23.74
N ILE A 11 -7.38 2.40 -22.97
CA ILE A 11 -7.38 1.11 -22.28
C ILE A 11 -8.76 0.46 -22.40
N LEU A 12 -8.86 -0.84 -22.15
CA LEU A 12 -10.14 -1.52 -21.91
C LEU A 12 -10.58 -1.35 -20.46
N THR A 13 -11.88 -1.47 -20.21
CA THR A 13 -12.43 -1.46 -18.85
C THR A 13 -12.03 -2.71 -18.05
N SER A 14 -11.61 -3.76 -18.74
CA SER A 14 -11.13 -5.04 -18.19
C SER A 14 -9.60 -5.14 -18.09
N ASP A 15 -8.86 -4.11 -18.46
CA ASP A 15 -7.40 -4.10 -18.35
C ASP A 15 -6.99 -4.10 -16.88
N GLN A 16 -6.02 -4.94 -16.54
CA GLN A 16 -5.47 -5.07 -15.21
C GLN A 16 -4.43 -3.98 -14.93
N THR A 17 -3.97 -3.89 -13.69
CA THR A 17 -3.01 -2.86 -13.26
C THR A 17 -1.75 -2.83 -14.13
N GLU A 18 -1.21 -3.99 -14.52
CA GLU A 18 -0.01 -4.05 -15.35
C GLU A 18 -0.28 -3.57 -16.78
N ASP A 19 -1.39 -3.98 -17.40
CA ASP A 19 -1.79 -3.53 -18.74
C ASP A 19 -1.89 -2.00 -18.81
N VAL A 20 -2.49 -1.38 -17.79
CA VAL A 20 -2.61 0.08 -17.69
C VAL A 20 -1.25 0.73 -17.41
N LEU A 21 -0.40 0.11 -16.59
CA LEU A 21 0.94 0.61 -16.30
C LEU A 21 1.82 0.61 -17.57
N GLU A 22 1.78 -0.47 -18.36
CA GLU A 22 2.45 -0.59 -19.66
C GLU A 22 1.92 0.46 -20.66
N ALA A 23 0.60 0.64 -20.74
CA ALA A 23 0.01 1.67 -21.60
C ALA A 23 0.48 3.09 -21.23
N VAL A 24 0.61 3.37 -19.92
CA VAL A 24 1.16 4.65 -19.42
C VAL A 24 2.65 4.78 -19.72
N ALA A 25 3.43 3.72 -19.52
CA ALA A 25 4.86 3.69 -19.81
C ALA A 25 5.14 3.93 -21.31
N SER A 26 4.42 3.22 -22.18
CA SER A 26 4.46 3.42 -23.63
C SER A 26 4.10 4.85 -24.01
N LYS A 27 3.07 5.44 -23.39
CA LYS A 27 2.68 6.82 -23.65
C LYS A 27 3.72 7.86 -23.24
N LEU A 28 4.59 7.51 -22.30
CA LEU A 28 5.66 8.36 -21.76
C LEU A 28 7.03 8.08 -22.39
N ASP A 29 7.13 7.11 -23.31
CA ASP A 29 8.40 6.57 -23.82
C ASP A 29 9.32 6.09 -22.68
N LEU A 30 8.75 5.51 -21.62
CA LEU A 30 9.50 4.90 -20.53
C LEU A 30 9.97 3.49 -20.95
N PRO A 31 11.28 3.18 -20.87
CA PRO A 31 11.80 1.87 -21.21
C PRO A 31 11.21 0.74 -20.35
N ASP A 32 11.00 -0.42 -20.97
CA ASP A 32 10.40 -1.60 -20.33
C ASP A 32 11.13 -2.05 -19.06
N ASP A 33 12.46 -1.92 -19.04
CA ASP A 33 13.29 -2.28 -17.89
C ASP A 33 13.15 -1.33 -16.70
N LEU A 34 12.58 -0.13 -16.92
CA LEU A 34 12.27 0.85 -15.88
C LEU A 34 10.81 0.80 -15.40
N ILE A 35 9.90 0.12 -16.09
CA ILE A 35 8.47 0.09 -15.74
C ILE A 35 8.25 -0.33 -14.29
N GLY A 36 8.91 -1.40 -13.87
CA GLY A 36 8.69 -1.95 -12.53
C GLY A 36 9.24 -1.11 -11.37
N TYR A 37 10.01 -0.05 -11.64
CA TYR A 37 10.39 0.96 -10.63
C TYR A 37 9.23 1.90 -10.27
N PHE A 38 8.14 1.85 -11.04
CA PHE A 38 6.95 2.66 -10.83
C PHE A 38 5.74 1.78 -10.50
N SER A 39 4.69 2.39 -9.99
CA SER A 39 3.39 1.74 -9.77
C SER A 39 2.27 2.74 -9.88
N LEU A 40 1.06 2.22 -10.05
CA LEU A 40 -0.17 2.99 -10.03
C LEU A 40 -0.74 3.04 -8.60
N PHE A 41 -1.13 4.23 -8.17
CA PHE A 41 -1.74 4.47 -6.87
C PHE A 41 -3.10 5.14 -7.06
N LEU A 42 -4.09 4.68 -6.30
CA LEU A 42 -5.35 5.37 -6.12
C LEU A 42 -5.16 6.43 -5.04
N VAL A 43 -5.45 7.67 -5.39
CA VAL A 43 -5.32 8.82 -4.48
C VAL A 43 -6.59 9.65 -4.49
N ARG A 44 -6.79 10.41 -3.42
CA ARG A 44 -7.77 11.48 -3.35
C ARG A 44 -7.04 12.82 -3.42
N GLU A 45 -7.40 13.65 -4.37
CA GLU A 45 -6.92 15.03 -4.45
C GLU A 45 -7.63 15.88 -3.39
N THR A 46 -6.85 16.61 -2.61
CA THR A 46 -7.33 17.52 -1.57
C THR A 46 -7.56 18.92 -2.14
N LYS A 47 -8.24 19.79 -1.38
CA LYS A 47 -8.63 21.14 -1.86
C LYS A 47 -7.43 22.04 -2.19
N ASP A 48 -6.31 21.80 -1.55
CA ASP A 48 -5.01 22.45 -1.75
C ASP A 48 -4.18 21.83 -2.90
N GLY A 49 -4.72 20.82 -3.60
CA GLY A 49 -4.07 20.17 -4.74
C GLY A 49 -3.08 19.05 -4.36
N ALA A 50 -2.91 18.75 -3.08
CA ALA A 50 -2.12 17.63 -2.61
C ALA A 50 -2.84 16.28 -2.83
N PHE A 51 -2.12 15.18 -2.70
CA PHE A 51 -2.68 13.83 -2.84
C PHE A 51 -2.63 13.06 -1.53
N SER A 52 -3.81 12.62 -1.07
CA SER A 52 -3.96 11.63 -0.01
C SER A 52 -3.97 10.22 -0.62
N PHE A 53 -3.00 9.39 -0.26
CA PHE A 53 -2.82 8.07 -0.84
C PHE A 53 -3.77 7.04 -0.23
N VAL A 54 -4.71 6.53 -1.02
CA VAL A 54 -5.68 5.54 -0.56
C VAL A 54 -5.04 4.16 -0.51
N ARG A 55 -4.38 3.75 -1.59
CA ARG A 55 -3.67 2.46 -1.72
C ARG A 55 -2.89 2.37 -3.05
N LYS A 56 -1.89 1.49 -3.08
CA LYS A 56 -1.28 1.01 -4.33
C LYS A 56 -2.23 0.02 -5.01
N LEU A 57 -2.43 0.15 -6.33
CA LEU A 57 -3.22 -0.80 -7.10
C LEU A 57 -2.48 -2.14 -7.22
N GLN A 58 -3.18 -3.23 -6.92
CA GLN A 58 -2.66 -4.60 -7.00
C GLN A 58 -2.81 -5.16 -8.42
N GLU A 59 -2.03 -6.19 -8.74
CA GLU A 59 -1.98 -6.81 -10.08
C GLU A 59 -3.37 -7.26 -10.57
N PHE A 60 -4.20 -7.82 -9.68
CA PHE A 60 -5.53 -8.32 -10.02
C PHE A 60 -6.59 -7.23 -10.21
N GLU A 61 -6.29 -5.98 -9.87
CA GLU A 61 -7.27 -4.90 -9.96
C GLU A 61 -7.46 -4.39 -11.37
N LEU A 62 -8.63 -3.80 -11.62
CA LEU A 62 -8.99 -3.12 -12.85
C LEU A 62 -8.95 -1.61 -12.60
N PRO A 63 -7.88 -0.87 -12.95
CA PRO A 63 -7.72 0.53 -12.55
C PRO A 63 -8.89 1.42 -12.96
N TYR A 64 -9.44 1.21 -14.17
CA TYR A 64 -10.61 1.94 -14.64
C TYR A 64 -11.81 1.77 -13.69
N VAL A 65 -12.11 0.53 -13.28
CA VAL A 65 -13.21 0.23 -12.35
C VAL A 65 -12.89 0.79 -10.97
N SER A 66 -11.68 0.58 -10.46
CA SER A 66 -11.25 1.01 -9.11
C SER A 66 -11.44 2.52 -8.87
N VAL A 67 -11.25 3.36 -9.90
CA VAL A 67 -11.48 4.81 -9.78
C VAL A 67 -12.92 5.21 -10.08
N THR A 68 -13.56 4.61 -11.10
CA THR A 68 -14.91 5.02 -11.53
C THR A 68 -16.02 4.56 -10.58
N SER A 69 -15.85 3.42 -9.90
CA SER A 69 -16.83 2.89 -8.94
C SER A 69 -17.00 3.77 -7.69
N LEU A 70 -16.08 4.70 -7.44
CA LEU A 70 -16.16 5.65 -6.34
C LEU A 70 -17.12 6.81 -6.63
N HIS A 71 -17.53 7.00 -7.89
CA HIS A 71 -18.44 8.05 -8.34
C HIS A 71 -18.09 9.45 -7.78
N ASN A 72 -16.80 9.73 -7.63
CA ASN A 72 -16.29 10.97 -7.08
C ASN A 72 -15.03 11.41 -7.85
N SER A 73 -15.08 12.61 -8.42
CA SER A 73 -14.03 13.19 -9.26
C SER A 73 -12.75 13.57 -8.51
N GLU A 74 -12.78 13.63 -7.17
CA GLU A 74 -11.59 13.85 -6.34
C GLU A 74 -10.63 12.65 -6.40
N PHE A 75 -11.12 11.46 -6.73
CA PHE A 75 -10.27 10.27 -6.82
C PHE A 75 -9.59 10.18 -8.18
N ARG A 76 -8.29 9.88 -8.14
CA ARG A 76 -7.41 9.86 -9.31
C ARG A 76 -6.46 8.67 -9.22
N ILE A 77 -5.96 8.25 -10.39
CA ILE A 77 -4.84 7.32 -10.48
C ILE A 77 -3.58 8.11 -10.77
N ILE A 78 -2.51 7.84 -10.04
CA ILE A 78 -1.20 8.45 -10.25
C ILE A 78 -0.13 7.38 -10.47
N LEU A 79 0.81 7.69 -11.37
CA LEU A 79 2.08 7.00 -11.50
C LEU A 79 3.08 7.62 -10.52
N ARG A 80 3.74 6.79 -9.69
CA ARG A 80 4.79 7.21 -8.75
C ARG A 80 5.86 6.13 -8.63
N LYS A 81 7.11 6.52 -8.29
CA LYS A 81 8.16 5.56 -7.94
C LYS A 81 7.70 4.64 -6.80
N SER A 82 8.06 3.35 -6.85
CA SER A 82 7.48 2.30 -5.99
C SER A 82 8.54 1.48 -5.24
N TYR A 83 9.72 2.07 -5.02
CA TYR A 83 10.84 1.53 -4.25
C TYR A 83 11.27 2.51 -3.14
N TRP A 84 11.99 1.99 -2.13
CA TRP A 84 12.31 2.73 -0.91
C TRP A 84 13.76 3.21 -0.85
N ASP A 85 14.72 2.38 -1.28
CA ASP A 85 16.13 2.76 -1.27
C ASP A 85 16.49 3.68 -2.43
N SER A 86 17.07 4.84 -2.09
CA SER A 86 17.47 5.87 -3.04
C SER A 86 18.65 5.46 -3.93
N SER A 87 19.40 4.41 -3.61
CA SER A 87 20.41 3.84 -4.52
C SER A 87 19.79 3.40 -5.85
N TYR A 88 18.52 3.00 -5.86
CA TYR A 88 17.80 2.67 -7.08
C TYR A 88 17.42 3.87 -7.94
N ASP A 89 17.52 5.10 -7.40
CA ASP A 89 17.35 6.29 -8.23
C ASP A 89 18.45 6.37 -9.31
N ASP A 90 19.62 5.77 -9.08
CA ASP A 90 20.73 5.77 -10.05
C ASP A 90 20.31 5.10 -11.35
N ASP A 91 19.73 3.90 -11.27
CA ASP A 91 19.19 3.15 -12.41
C ASP A 91 18.15 3.97 -13.17
N VAL A 92 17.24 4.63 -12.45
CA VAL A 92 16.13 5.38 -13.05
C VAL A 92 16.60 6.69 -13.68
N MET A 93 17.62 7.35 -13.10
CA MET A 93 18.19 8.58 -13.61
C MET A 93 19.10 8.39 -14.84
N GLU A 94 19.51 7.16 -15.16
CA GLU A 94 20.25 6.85 -16.40
C GLU A 94 19.42 7.16 -17.64
N HIS A 95 18.11 6.97 -17.59
CA HIS A 95 17.21 7.28 -18.69
C HIS A 95 16.56 8.67 -18.52
N ARG A 96 16.48 9.43 -19.62
CA ARG A 96 15.92 10.80 -19.62
C ARG A 96 14.48 10.85 -19.08
N VAL A 97 13.64 9.88 -19.46
CA VAL A 97 12.24 9.83 -19.00
C VAL A 97 12.17 9.50 -17.51
N GLY A 98 12.94 8.53 -17.04
CA GLY A 98 13.02 8.17 -15.61
C GLY A 98 13.50 9.35 -14.77
N LEU A 99 14.58 10.02 -15.20
CA LEU A 99 15.07 11.26 -14.59
C LEU A 99 13.97 12.34 -14.50
N ASN A 100 13.19 12.54 -15.57
CA ASN A 100 12.12 13.52 -15.58
C ASN A 100 10.98 13.17 -14.61
N LEU A 101 10.61 11.89 -14.51
CA LEU A 101 9.58 11.42 -13.59
C LEU A 101 10.01 11.59 -12.13
N LEU A 102 11.24 11.18 -11.78
CA LEU A 102 11.79 11.39 -10.44
C LEU A 102 11.91 12.87 -10.10
N TYR A 103 12.38 13.69 -11.04
CA TYR A 103 12.48 15.13 -10.84
C TYR A 103 11.11 15.76 -10.57
N ALA A 104 10.10 15.47 -11.40
CA ALA A 104 8.75 15.99 -11.24
C ALA A 104 8.12 15.58 -9.91
N GLN A 105 8.35 14.32 -9.50
CA GLN A 105 7.92 13.82 -8.20
C GLN A 105 8.62 14.56 -7.05
N THR A 106 9.95 14.70 -7.12
CA THR A 106 10.75 15.33 -6.07
C THR A 106 10.39 16.80 -5.86
N VAL A 107 10.18 17.55 -6.95
CA VAL A 107 9.70 18.93 -6.89
C VAL A 107 8.36 19.00 -6.17
N SER A 108 7.41 18.15 -6.55
CA SER A 108 6.09 18.09 -5.93
C SER A 108 6.17 17.73 -4.44
N ASP A 109 7.03 16.77 -4.06
CA ASP A 109 7.20 16.36 -2.67
C ASP A 109 7.80 17.50 -1.81
N ILE A 110 8.66 18.36 -2.39
CA ILE A 110 9.18 19.56 -1.71
C ILE A 110 8.09 20.63 -1.58
N GLU A 111 7.36 20.91 -2.65
CA GLU A 111 6.29 21.93 -2.69
C GLU A 111 5.17 21.64 -1.69
N HIS A 112 4.82 20.36 -1.51
CA HIS A 112 3.79 19.93 -0.54
C HIS A 112 4.36 19.66 0.87
N GLY A 113 5.63 19.96 1.13
CA GLY A 113 6.24 19.80 2.45
C GLY A 113 6.32 18.35 2.93
N TRP A 114 6.47 17.40 1.99
CA TRP A 114 6.80 16.01 2.29
C TRP A 114 8.30 15.88 2.55
N ILE A 115 9.11 16.53 1.72
CA ILE A 115 10.55 16.69 1.92
C ILE A 115 10.80 18.01 2.64
N LEU A 116 11.53 17.96 3.76
CA LEU A 116 11.83 19.15 4.55
C LEU A 116 13.10 19.83 4.04
N VAL A 117 12.98 21.13 3.78
CA VAL A 117 14.05 21.96 3.22
C VAL A 117 14.25 23.20 4.09
N ASN A 118 15.50 23.53 4.39
CA ASN A 118 15.83 24.80 5.03
C ASN A 118 16.00 25.94 3.98
N LYS A 119 16.15 27.18 4.44
CA LYS A 119 16.24 28.36 3.56
C LYS A 119 17.41 28.28 2.56
N GLU A 120 18.56 27.79 2.98
CA GLU A 120 19.75 27.68 2.13
C GLU A 120 19.59 26.58 1.08
N GLN A 121 19.12 25.40 1.49
CA GLN A 121 18.80 24.28 0.60
C GLN A 121 17.76 24.69 -0.43
N HIS A 122 16.72 25.41 -0.02
CA HIS A 122 15.70 25.92 -0.93
C HIS A 122 16.28 26.88 -1.98
N ARG A 123 17.23 27.75 -1.60
CA ARG A 123 17.94 28.63 -2.55
C ARG A 123 18.77 27.83 -3.56
N GLN A 124 19.48 26.80 -3.09
CA GLN A 124 20.29 25.93 -3.95
C GLN A 124 19.42 25.13 -4.94
N LEU A 125 18.34 24.50 -4.45
CA LEU A 125 17.37 23.79 -5.28
C LEU A 125 16.76 24.69 -6.36
N LYS A 126 16.37 25.92 -5.99
CA LYS A 126 15.85 26.89 -6.95
C LYS A 126 16.88 27.25 -8.03
N SER A 127 18.14 27.46 -7.66
CA SER A 127 19.21 27.70 -8.63
C SER A 127 19.43 26.51 -9.58
N LEU A 128 19.36 25.27 -9.08
CA LEU A 128 19.47 24.06 -9.89
C LEU A 128 18.27 23.92 -10.86
N GLN A 129 17.07 24.27 -10.41
CA GLN A 129 15.87 24.29 -11.23
C GLN A 129 15.96 25.34 -12.35
N GLU A 130 16.47 26.55 -12.07
CA GLU A 130 16.72 27.59 -13.06
C GLU A 130 17.76 27.17 -14.11
N LYS A 131 18.78 26.40 -13.70
CA LYS A 131 19.79 25.82 -14.60
C LYS A 131 19.33 24.55 -15.33
N VAL A 132 18.12 24.06 -15.05
CA VAL A 132 17.56 22.80 -15.58
C VAL A 132 18.46 21.58 -15.26
N SER A 133 19.23 21.67 -14.17
CA SER A 133 20.16 20.64 -13.68
C SER A 133 19.39 19.59 -12.86
N LYS A 134 18.53 18.81 -13.52
CA LYS A 134 17.60 17.87 -12.86
C LYS A 134 18.31 16.78 -12.07
N LYS A 135 19.43 16.27 -12.58
CA LYS A 135 20.19 15.20 -11.90
C LYS A 135 20.81 15.72 -10.62
N GLU A 136 21.48 16.87 -10.68
CA GLU A 136 22.07 17.54 -9.51
C GLU A 136 20.99 17.97 -8.51
N PHE A 137 19.82 18.39 -8.97
CA PHE A 137 18.67 18.67 -8.12
C PHE A 137 18.25 17.44 -7.31
N ILE A 138 18.09 16.28 -7.96
CA ILE A 138 17.75 15.04 -7.27
C ILE A 138 18.88 14.62 -6.33
N ARG A 139 20.16 14.75 -6.72
CA ARG A 139 21.29 14.45 -5.84
C ARG A 139 21.29 15.29 -4.57
N LEU A 140 20.99 16.59 -4.68
CA LEU A 140 20.83 17.44 -3.50
C LEU A 140 19.61 16.98 -2.68
N ALA A 141 18.50 16.70 -3.35
CA ALA A 141 17.27 16.24 -2.70
C ALA A 141 17.43 14.93 -1.92
N GLN A 142 18.23 13.99 -2.41
CA GLN A 142 18.55 12.72 -1.73
C GLN A 142 19.19 12.92 -0.35
N THR A 143 19.80 14.08 -0.09
CA THR A 143 20.38 14.43 1.22
C THR A 143 19.38 15.08 2.20
N LEU A 144 18.17 15.38 1.74
CA LEU A 144 17.17 16.12 2.51
C LEU A 144 16.32 15.18 3.38
N LYS A 145 15.86 15.72 4.52
CA LYS A 145 15.04 14.96 5.46
C LYS A 145 13.72 14.57 4.80
N TYR A 146 13.37 13.29 4.93
CA TYR A 146 12.20 12.64 4.34
C TYR A 146 12.22 12.49 2.80
N TYR A 147 13.37 12.65 2.15
CA TYR A 147 13.49 12.21 0.75
C TYR A 147 13.14 10.72 0.61
N GLY A 148 12.26 10.40 -0.35
CA GLY A 148 11.79 9.03 -0.59
C GLY A 148 10.71 8.54 0.39
N TYR A 149 10.25 9.38 1.32
CA TYR A 149 9.15 9.01 2.21
C TYR A 149 7.78 9.24 1.54
N LEU A 150 6.79 8.48 1.99
CA LEU A 150 5.38 8.71 1.74
C LEU A 150 4.74 9.26 3.02
N LYS A 151 4.17 10.46 2.94
CA LYS A 151 3.54 11.14 4.07
C LYS A 151 2.04 10.88 4.06
N PHE A 152 1.47 10.65 5.24
CA PHE A 152 0.06 10.36 5.43
C PHE A 152 -0.67 11.57 6.03
N ASP A 153 -1.98 11.60 5.88
CA ASP A 153 -2.84 12.62 6.46
C ASP A 153 -2.74 12.58 8.00
N PRO A 154 -2.93 13.73 8.68
CA PRO A 154 -3.00 13.78 10.12
C PRO A 154 -4.02 12.78 10.67
N CYS A 155 -3.60 12.00 11.65
CA CYS A 155 -4.40 10.92 12.23
C CYS A 155 -4.13 10.79 13.74
N VAL A 156 -4.51 9.67 14.35
CA VAL A 156 -4.43 9.48 15.81
C VAL A 156 -3.63 8.22 16.13
N THR A 157 -2.86 8.25 17.21
CA THR A 157 -2.08 7.11 17.71
C THR A 157 -2.30 6.91 19.21
N ASP A 158 -2.00 5.70 19.70
CA ASP A 158 -1.94 5.40 21.13
C ASP A 158 -0.54 5.59 21.76
N PHE A 159 0.42 6.09 20.99
CA PHE A 159 1.80 6.31 21.40
C PHE A 159 2.24 7.79 21.25
N PRO A 160 2.92 8.39 22.26
CA PRO A 160 3.34 7.78 23.53
C PRO A 160 2.18 7.65 24.53
N GLU A 161 1.07 8.33 24.28
CA GLU A 161 -0.14 8.31 25.08
C GLU A 161 -1.37 8.15 24.18
N LYS A 162 -2.47 7.66 24.75
CA LYS A 162 -3.71 7.42 24.00
C LYS A 162 -4.30 8.73 23.46
N GLY A 163 -4.61 8.72 22.17
CA GLY A 163 -5.32 9.82 21.53
C GLY A 163 -4.42 10.95 21.03
N CYS A 164 -3.10 10.76 21.01
CA CYS A 164 -2.19 11.75 20.45
C CYS A 164 -2.44 11.94 18.95
N HIS A 165 -2.45 13.19 18.51
CA HIS A 165 -2.45 13.51 17.08
C HIS A 165 -1.06 13.23 16.49
N VAL A 166 -1.02 12.61 15.33
CA VAL A 166 0.23 12.24 14.67
C VAL A 166 0.15 12.44 13.17
N VAL A 167 1.28 12.84 12.58
CA VAL A 167 1.53 12.69 11.15
C VAL A 167 2.53 11.57 10.98
N VAL A 168 2.14 10.53 10.24
CA VAL A 168 3.00 9.37 9.97
C VAL A 168 3.64 9.54 8.60
N SER A 169 4.91 9.18 8.48
CA SER A 169 5.63 9.09 7.20
C SER A 169 6.33 7.74 7.11
N ALA A 170 6.16 7.02 6.00
CA ALA A 170 6.81 5.74 5.76
C ALA A 170 7.96 5.91 4.77
N GLY A 171 9.14 5.37 5.07
CA GLY A 171 10.31 5.44 4.20
C GLY A 171 11.57 5.01 4.94
N ASN A 172 12.68 4.79 4.22
CA ASN A 172 13.98 4.43 4.83
C ASN A 172 13.90 3.27 5.85
N ASN A 173 13.08 2.25 5.55
CA ASN A 173 12.84 1.10 6.42
C ASN A 173 12.31 1.46 7.82
N GLU A 174 11.52 2.54 7.93
CA GLU A 174 10.88 2.96 9.16
C GLU A 174 9.48 3.58 8.95
N LEU A 175 8.69 3.60 10.02
CA LEU A 175 7.62 4.57 10.18
C LEU A 175 8.10 5.70 11.10
N ASN A 176 8.13 6.91 10.56
CA ASN A 176 8.40 8.11 11.33
C ASN A 176 7.09 8.74 11.81
N PHE A 177 7.02 9.04 13.11
CA PHE A 177 5.88 9.64 13.78
C PHE A 177 6.25 11.05 14.19
N GLN A 178 5.52 12.04 13.67
CA GLN A 178 5.54 13.39 14.20
C GLN A 178 4.30 13.58 15.09
N VAL A 179 4.48 13.38 16.40
CA VAL A 179 3.41 13.37 17.39
C VAL A 179 3.26 14.75 18.02
N ARG A 180 2.04 15.25 18.08
CA ARG A 180 1.67 16.43 18.86
C ARG A 180 1.17 15.98 20.24
N LEU A 181 1.91 16.37 21.28
CA LEU A 181 1.58 16.09 22.67
C LEU A 181 0.51 17.06 23.20
N PRO A 182 -0.16 16.75 24.34
CA PRO A 182 -1.17 17.62 24.94
C PRO A 182 -0.69 19.02 25.31
N ASN A 183 0.61 19.19 25.52
CA ASN A 183 1.24 20.49 25.80
C ASN A 183 1.63 21.25 24.50
N GLU A 184 1.07 20.87 23.35
CA GLU A 184 1.33 21.40 22.01
C GLU A 184 2.78 21.20 21.49
N GLN A 185 3.63 20.50 22.25
CA GLN A 185 4.97 20.16 21.77
C GLN A 185 4.88 19.08 20.70
N ILE A 186 5.65 19.27 19.63
CA ILE A 186 5.82 18.26 18.59
C ILE A 186 7.07 17.45 18.91
N LYS A 187 6.92 16.13 19.05
CA LYS A 187 8.02 15.17 19.19
C LYS A 187 8.05 14.25 17.99
N GLU A 188 9.26 13.84 17.61
CA GLU A 188 9.46 12.85 16.57
C GLU A 188 9.89 11.51 17.17
N GLY A 189 9.36 10.42 16.63
CA GLY A 189 9.74 9.05 16.96
C GLY A 189 9.91 8.22 15.69
N SER A 190 10.85 7.28 15.70
CA SER A 190 11.13 6.41 14.55
C SER A 190 10.98 4.95 14.95
N PHE A 191 10.15 4.22 14.18
CA PHE A 191 9.91 2.80 14.35
C PHE A 191 10.52 2.05 13.19
N LYS A 192 11.66 1.37 13.43
CA LYS A 192 12.35 0.58 12.40
C LYS A 192 11.53 -0.64 12.03
N VAL A 193 11.35 -0.89 10.73
CA VAL A 193 10.63 -2.05 10.21
C VAL A 193 11.26 -3.34 10.73
N THR A 194 12.58 -3.43 10.81
CA THR A 194 13.29 -4.62 11.33
C THR A 194 12.96 -4.96 12.78
N ARG A 195 12.47 -4.00 13.58
CA ARG A 195 12.07 -4.20 14.99
C ARG A 195 10.58 -4.45 15.17
N MET A 196 9.81 -4.47 14.09
CA MET A 196 8.39 -4.84 14.12
C MET A 196 8.29 -6.36 13.98
N ARG A 197 7.72 -7.06 14.95
CA ARG A 197 7.50 -8.52 14.84
C ARG A 197 6.43 -8.86 13.81
N CYS A 198 5.39 -8.03 13.78
CA CYS A 198 4.19 -8.24 12.98
C CYS A 198 3.32 -6.99 12.98
N TRP A 199 2.33 -6.95 12.10
CA TRP A 199 1.26 -5.97 12.15
C TRP A 199 -0.08 -6.57 11.72
N ARG A 200 -1.15 -5.83 12.01
CA ARG A 200 -2.52 -6.15 11.61
C ARG A 200 -3.26 -4.89 11.22
N VAL A 201 -4.16 -5.02 10.26
CA VAL A 201 -5.13 -3.98 9.91
C VAL A 201 -6.49 -4.41 10.42
N THR A 202 -7.15 -3.55 11.19
CA THR A 202 -8.49 -3.82 11.73
C THR A 202 -9.47 -2.76 11.28
N SER A 203 -10.71 -3.18 11.05
CA SER A 203 -11.83 -2.32 10.66
C SER A 203 -12.96 -2.50 11.65
N SER A 204 -13.41 -1.42 12.29
CA SER A 204 -14.60 -1.50 13.15
C SER A 204 -15.87 -1.44 12.30
N VAL A 205 -16.82 -2.34 12.56
CA VAL A 205 -18.17 -2.21 11.98
C VAL A 205 -18.87 -1.01 12.61
N PRO A 206 -19.49 -0.12 11.82
CA PRO A 206 -20.28 0.98 12.35
C PRO A 206 -21.42 0.45 13.23
N MET A 207 -21.39 0.74 14.54
CA MET A 207 -22.48 0.39 15.45
C MET A 207 -23.64 1.35 15.20
N SER A 208 -24.72 0.88 14.56
CA SER A 208 -25.96 1.64 14.41
C SER A 208 -26.74 1.65 15.74
N ASN A 209 -26.26 2.40 16.73
CA ASN A 209 -26.99 2.61 18.00
C ASN A 209 -27.73 3.97 18.03
N GLY A 210 -28.24 4.41 16.88
CA GLY A 210 -29.11 5.59 16.77
C GLY A 210 -30.60 5.19 16.75
N PRO A 211 -31.52 5.99 17.30
CA PRO A 211 -32.95 5.77 17.16
C PRO A 211 -33.31 5.64 15.67
N SER A 212 -34.14 4.66 15.34
CA SER A 212 -34.66 4.42 13.99
C SER A 212 -35.37 5.66 13.45
N GLY A 213 -34.68 6.49 12.67
CA GLY A 213 -35.27 7.71 12.10
C GLY A 213 -34.32 8.72 11.48
N SER A 214 -33.00 8.67 11.73
CA SER A 214 -32.05 9.51 11.00
C SER A 214 -31.62 8.84 9.69
N SER A 215 -31.61 9.62 8.61
CA SER A 215 -31.14 9.26 7.27
C SER A 215 -29.87 8.40 7.32
N PRO A 216 -29.61 7.50 6.35
CA PRO A 216 -28.38 6.70 6.31
C PRO A 216 -27.17 7.61 6.09
N GLY A 217 -26.72 8.26 7.15
CA GLY A 217 -25.46 8.98 7.21
C GLY A 217 -24.37 7.95 7.02
N LYS A 218 -23.42 8.26 6.13
CA LYS A 218 -22.24 7.43 5.86
C LYS A 218 -21.65 6.97 7.18
N SER A 219 -21.88 5.71 7.49
CA SER A 219 -21.31 5.08 8.67
C SER A 219 -19.81 5.01 8.44
N GLU A 220 -19.06 5.85 9.16
CA GLU A 220 -17.62 6.01 8.97
C GLU A 220 -16.91 4.77 9.52
N VAL A 221 -16.28 4.02 8.61
CA VAL A 221 -15.49 2.84 8.97
C VAL A 221 -14.21 3.32 9.63
N LYS A 222 -14.02 3.00 10.91
CA LYS A 222 -12.75 3.25 11.60
C LYS A 222 -11.75 2.17 11.19
N LEU A 223 -10.67 2.59 10.54
CA LEU A 223 -9.54 1.73 10.20
C LEU A 223 -8.38 1.99 11.15
N GLU A 224 -7.72 0.90 11.55
CA GLU A 224 -6.56 0.91 12.43
C GLU A 224 -5.46 0.02 11.85
N LEU A 225 -4.22 0.49 11.94
CA LEU A 225 -3.01 -0.33 11.78
C LEU A 225 -2.37 -0.46 13.15
N ALA A 226 -2.22 -1.68 13.65
CA ALA A 226 -1.46 -1.96 14.86
C ALA A 226 -0.22 -2.79 14.52
N PHE A 227 0.94 -2.42 15.04
CA PHE A 227 2.17 -3.19 14.89
C PHE A 227 2.79 -3.46 16.26
N GLU A 228 3.42 -4.63 16.39
CA GLU A 228 4.09 -5.03 17.62
C GLU A 228 5.58 -4.75 17.50
N TYR A 229 6.06 -3.86 18.36
CA TYR A 229 7.39 -3.29 18.27
C TYR A 229 8.28 -3.74 19.43
N LEU A 230 9.51 -4.12 19.12
CA LEU A 230 10.54 -4.40 20.12
C LEU A 230 11.08 -3.07 20.67
N MET A 231 10.59 -2.66 21.84
CA MET A 231 10.96 -1.40 22.49
C MET A 231 12.37 -1.45 23.07
N SER A 232 12.70 -2.57 23.71
CA SER A 232 14.01 -2.90 24.28
C SER A 232 14.14 -4.41 24.34
N LYS A 233 15.29 -4.93 24.79
CA LYS A 233 15.51 -6.37 25.00
C LYS A 233 14.32 -7.00 25.72
N ASP A 234 13.75 -8.04 25.10
CA ASP A 234 12.59 -8.82 25.58
C ASP A 234 11.31 -8.02 25.89
N ARG A 235 11.21 -6.77 25.43
CA ARG A 235 10.04 -5.90 25.65
C ARG A 235 9.35 -5.56 24.34
N LEU A 236 8.34 -6.36 24.00
CA LEU A 236 7.42 -6.07 22.90
C LEU A 236 6.25 -5.21 23.37
N GLN A 237 5.82 -4.25 22.54
CA GLN A 237 4.68 -3.40 22.79
C GLN A 237 3.91 -3.15 21.49
N TRP A 238 2.58 -3.25 21.55
CA TRP A 238 1.72 -2.84 20.44
C TRP A 238 1.60 -1.32 20.38
N VAL A 239 1.74 -0.78 19.16
CA VAL A 239 1.47 0.61 18.82
C VAL A 239 0.37 0.64 17.76
N THR A 240 -0.64 1.46 17.96
CA THR A 240 -1.85 1.52 17.14
C THR A 240 -2.00 2.89 16.50
N ILE A 241 -2.11 2.93 15.17
CA ILE A 241 -2.45 4.09 14.38
C ILE A 241 -3.91 3.96 13.94
N THR A 242 -4.78 4.87 14.37
CA THR A 242 -6.13 5.03 13.81
C THR A 242 -6.06 5.99 12.64
N SER A 243 -6.22 5.50 11.41
CA SER A 243 -6.15 6.30 10.18
C SER A 243 -7.02 5.71 9.07
N PRO A 244 -7.75 6.54 8.29
CA PRO A 244 -8.40 6.09 7.06
C PRO A 244 -7.42 5.45 6.05
N GLN A 245 -6.12 5.73 6.17
CA GLN A 245 -5.06 5.22 5.32
C GLN A 245 -4.32 4.00 5.93
N ALA A 246 -4.91 3.30 6.93
CA ALA A 246 -4.28 2.14 7.58
C ALA A 246 -3.86 1.04 6.59
N ILE A 247 -4.67 0.80 5.55
CA ILE A 247 -4.36 -0.17 4.49
C ILE A 247 -3.11 0.26 3.71
N MET A 248 -3.01 1.53 3.34
CA MET A 248 -1.84 2.05 2.64
C MET A 248 -0.57 2.01 3.52
N LEU A 249 -0.69 2.31 4.81
CA LEU A 249 0.42 2.13 5.77
C LEU A 249 0.89 0.66 5.81
N SER A 250 -0.04 -0.30 5.85
CA SER A 250 0.27 -1.74 5.80
C SER A 250 0.99 -2.12 4.50
N ILE A 251 0.53 -1.60 3.35
CA ILE A 251 1.18 -1.81 2.05
C ILE A 251 2.61 -1.26 2.06
N CYS A 252 2.85 -0.10 2.69
CA CYS A 252 4.19 0.45 2.82
C CYS A 252 5.10 -0.44 3.68
N LEU A 253 4.61 -0.94 4.82
CA LEU A 253 5.35 -1.88 5.67
C LEU A 253 5.73 -3.15 4.90
N GLN A 254 4.75 -3.79 4.26
CA GLN A 254 4.99 -4.99 3.47
C GLN A 254 6.02 -4.74 2.38
N SER A 255 5.89 -3.63 1.64
CA SER A 255 6.81 -3.30 0.56
C SER A 255 8.24 -3.01 1.04
N MET A 256 8.42 -2.40 2.21
CA MET A 256 9.75 -2.20 2.80
C MET A 256 10.37 -3.54 3.24
N VAL A 257 9.57 -4.43 3.84
CA VAL A 257 10.02 -5.78 4.22
C VAL A 257 10.44 -6.57 2.98
N ASP A 258 9.62 -6.58 1.92
CA ASP A 258 9.94 -7.30 0.69
C ASP A 258 11.28 -6.82 0.09
N GLU A 259 11.49 -5.50 0.05
CA GLU A 259 12.74 -4.92 -0.45
C GLU A 259 13.96 -5.32 0.40
N LEU A 260 13.82 -5.30 1.74
CA LEU A 260 14.87 -5.76 2.66
C LEU A 260 15.21 -7.23 2.47
N MET A 261 14.21 -8.08 2.28
CA MET A 261 14.40 -9.52 2.06
C MET A 261 15.08 -9.82 0.72
N VAL A 262 14.76 -9.06 -0.33
CA VAL A 262 15.46 -9.14 -1.63
C VAL A 262 16.94 -8.76 -1.46
N LYS A 263 17.25 -7.70 -0.70
CA LYS A 263 18.65 -7.30 -0.46
C LYS A 263 19.42 -8.32 0.39
N LYS A 264 18.81 -8.80 1.48
CA LYS A 264 19.44 -9.79 2.38
C LYS A 264 19.80 -11.08 1.65
N SER A 265 19.00 -11.49 0.67
CA SER A 265 19.27 -12.66 -0.17
C SER A 265 20.26 -12.43 -1.32
N GLY A 266 20.85 -11.23 -1.44
CA GLY A 266 21.70 -10.86 -2.58
C GLY A 266 20.93 -10.77 -3.91
N GLY A 267 19.60 -10.70 -3.82
CA GLY A 267 18.72 -10.59 -4.97
C GLY A 267 18.82 -9.23 -5.65
N SER A 268 18.47 -9.18 -6.94
CA SER A 268 18.40 -7.92 -7.69
C SER A 268 16.97 -7.40 -7.69
N ILE A 269 16.77 -6.13 -7.33
CA ILE A 269 15.46 -5.48 -7.41
C ILE A 269 14.91 -5.49 -8.85
N ARG A 270 15.79 -5.38 -9.86
CA ARG A 270 15.43 -5.51 -11.27
C ARG A 270 14.80 -6.88 -11.60
N LYS A 271 15.15 -7.94 -10.86
CA LYS A 271 14.53 -9.27 -10.98
C LYS A 271 13.20 -9.36 -10.22
N MET A 272 13.08 -8.69 -9.07
CA MET A 272 11.82 -8.56 -8.34
C MET A 272 10.76 -7.87 -9.21
N PHE A 273 11.15 -6.78 -9.86
CA PHE A 273 10.30 -6.02 -10.76
C PHE A 273 9.99 -6.75 -12.07
N ARG A 274 10.97 -7.43 -12.69
CA ARG A 274 10.70 -8.27 -13.89
C ARG A 274 9.81 -9.48 -13.61
N ARG A 275 9.84 -10.05 -12.40
CA ARG A 275 8.91 -11.13 -12.04
C ARG A 275 7.46 -10.66 -12.00
N ARG A 276 7.19 -9.39 -11.64
CA ARG A 276 5.84 -8.80 -11.72
C ARG A 276 5.38 -8.67 -13.17
N ALA A 277 6.22 -8.12 -14.05
CA ALA A 277 5.90 -7.98 -15.48
C ALA A 277 5.65 -9.33 -16.19
N ASN A 278 6.43 -10.37 -15.87
CA ASN A 278 6.29 -11.70 -16.50
C ASN A 278 5.27 -12.63 -15.80
N GLY A 279 4.64 -12.16 -14.71
CA GLY A 279 3.64 -12.91 -13.93
C GLY A 279 2.23 -12.86 -14.52
N ALA A 280 2.00 -12.01 -15.52
CA ALA A 280 0.78 -12.05 -16.33
C ALA A 280 0.64 -13.49 -16.85
N LEU A 281 -0.42 -14.19 -16.42
CA LEU A 281 -0.81 -15.47 -17.01
C LEU A 281 -0.86 -15.24 -18.51
N ARG A 282 0.18 -15.66 -19.23
CA ARG A 282 0.06 -15.92 -20.65
C ARG A 282 -1.09 -16.90 -20.73
N ARG A 283 -2.22 -16.45 -21.29
CA ARG A 283 -3.23 -17.35 -21.84
C ARG A 283 -2.45 -18.29 -22.74
N SER A 284 -2.16 -19.48 -22.23
CA SER A 284 -1.69 -20.55 -23.07
C SER A 284 -2.84 -20.79 -24.05
N ASP A 285 -2.56 -20.66 -25.34
CA ASP A 285 -3.44 -21.05 -26.45
C ASP A 285 -3.63 -22.58 -26.47
N SER A 286 -4.08 -23.12 -25.35
CA SER A 286 -4.44 -24.51 -25.16
C SER A 286 -5.92 -24.54 -24.84
N GLN A 287 -6.76 -24.13 -25.78
CA GLN A 287 -8.17 -24.53 -25.77
C GLN A 287 -8.24 -26.03 -26.06
N GLN A 288 -8.03 -26.86 -25.03
CA GLN A 288 -8.63 -28.19 -25.03
C GLN A 288 -10.00 -28.06 -24.39
N ALA A 289 -11.03 -28.20 -25.23
CA ALA A 289 -12.41 -28.32 -24.80
C ALA A 289 -12.52 -29.42 -23.74
N VAL A 290 -12.89 -29.04 -22.52
CA VAL A 290 -13.23 -29.99 -21.46
C VAL A 290 -14.52 -30.68 -21.90
N LYS A 291 -14.43 -31.93 -22.33
CA LYS A 291 -15.58 -32.78 -22.62
C LYS A 291 -16.35 -33.03 -21.33
N SER A 292 -17.61 -32.64 -21.30
CA SER A 292 -18.56 -32.98 -20.24
C SER A 292 -18.63 -34.50 -20.03
N PRO A 293 -18.80 -35.00 -18.79
CA PRO A 293 -19.04 -36.43 -18.56
C PRO A 293 -20.42 -36.83 -19.13
N PRO A 294 -20.60 -38.08 -19.62
CA PRO A 294 -21.86 -38.50 -20.21
C PRO A 294 -22.94 -38.65 -19.14
N LEU A 295 -24.10 -38.03 -19.41
CA LEU A 295 -25.33 -38.22 -18.64
C LEU A 295 -25.88 -39.63 -18.92
N LEU A 296 -25.94 -40.46 -17.87
CA LEU A 296 -26.69 -41.72 -17.90
C LEU A 296 -28.18 -41.41 -17.86
N VAL A 297 -28.87 -41.84 -18.91
CA VAL A 297 -30.31 -41.83 -19.09
C VAL A 297 -30.96 -42.81 -18.13
N SER A 298 -31.99 -42.38 -17.40
CA SER A 298 -33.06 -43.27 -16.93
C SER A 298 -34.40 -42.62 -17.20
N GLY A 299 -35.25 -43.34 -17.93
CA GLY A 299 -36.53 -42.87 -18.42
C GLY A 299 -37.70 -42.97 -17.45
N THR A 300 -38.73 -42.25 -17.86
CA THR A 300 -40.18 -42.42 -17.62
C THR A 300 -40.81 -41.98 -16.28
N ALA A 301 -41.64 -40.93 -16.46
CA ALA A 301 -43.02 -40.76 -15.97
C ALA A 301 -43.31 -40.13 -14.59
N ALA A 302 -43.71 -38.85 -14.70
CA ALA A 302 -44.92 -38.24 -14.13
C ALA A 302 -45.06 -37.90 -12.63
N ALA A 303 -45.76 -36.78 -12.44
CA ALA A 303 -46.52 -36.29 -11.27
C ALA A 303 -45.84 -35.33 -10.28
N VAL A 304 -46.18 -34.05 -10.52
CA VAL A 304 -46.49 -32.95 -9.60
C VAL A 304 -46.67 -33.32 -8.11
N GLY A 305 -45.99 -32.58 -7.22
CA GLY A 305 -46.30 -32.55 -5.80
C GLY A 305 -45.48 -31.55 -5.00
N LYS A 306 -46.12 -30.44 -4.56
CA LYS A 306 -45.61 -29.55 -3.50
C LYS A 306 -45.44 -30.36 -2.20
N MET A 307 -44.36 -30.19 -1.42
CA MET A 307 -44.40 -29.58 -0.07
C MET A 307 -43.06 -29.62 0.68
N LYS A 308 -42.86 -28.54 1.43
CA LYS A 308 -42.09 -28.28 2.66
C LYS A 308 -41.36 -29.45 3.38
N SER A 309 -40.18 -29.05 3.86
CA SER A 309 -39.63 -29.21 5.23
C SER A 309 -38.78 -30.43 5.57
N LYS A 310 -37.79 -30.11 6.44
CA LYS A 310 -37.02 -30.97 7.36
C LYS A 310 -35.94 -31.86 6.73
N LEU A 311 -34.71 -31.40 6.88
CA LEU A 311 -33.56 -32.29 7.04
C LEU A 311 -33.23 -32.38 8.52
N THR A 312 -33.63 -33.48 9.11
CA THR A 312 -33.17 -34.02 10.39
C THR A 312 -31.81 -34.70 10.22
N SER A 313 -30.94 -34.45 11.19
CA SER A 313 -29.99 -35.38 11.82
C SER A 313 -29.08 -36.25 10.95
N VAL A 314 -27.77 -36.01 11.09
CA VAL A 314 -26.82 -37.10 11.35
C VAL A 314 -25.94 -36.68 12.54
N SER A 315 -25.90 -37.55 13.54
CA SER A 315 -25.24 -37.34 14.83
C SER A 315 -23.81 -37.90 14.83
N LEU A 316 -23.07 -37.46 15.84
CA LEU A 316 -21.63 -37.51 16.07
C LEU A 316 -21.11 -38.88 16.52
N ARG A 317 -19.83 -39.14 16.22
CA ARG A 317 -18.84 -39.77 17.12
C ARG A 317 -17.53 -39.00 16.90
N GLY A 318 -16.80 -38.45 17.87
CA GLY A 318 -16.77 -38.67 19.31
C GLY A 318 -15.41 -39.24 19.69
N ILE A 319 -14.38 -38.39 19.81
CA ILE A 319 -13.16 -38.68 20.56
C ILE A 319 -12.82 -37.46 21.42
N SER A 320 -12.52 -37.75 22.67
CA SER A 320 -12.61 -36.90 23.85
C SER A 320 -11.34 -36.08 24.13
N HIS A 321 -11.58 -34.82 24.53
CA HIS A 321 -10.84 -33.95 25.46
C HIS A 321 -9.30 -33.97 25.57
N SER A 322 -8.67 -32.84 25.22
CA SER A 322 -7.86 -32.07 26.18
C SER A 322 -7.79 -30.58 25.80
N SER A 323 -7.89 -29.74 26.82
CA SER A 323 -8.01 -28.28 26.85
C SER A 323 -6.83 -27.47 26.30
N SER A 324 -7.11 -26.46 25.48
CA SER A 324 -6.61 -25.08 25.66
C SER A 324 -7.26 -24.15 24.64
N ALA A 325 -7.82 -23.05 25.14
CA ALA A 325 -8.46 -22.01 24.34
C ALA A 325 -7.50 -21.41 23.31
N ASN A 326 -7.84 -21.56 22.03
CA ASN A 326 -7.41 -20.70 20.93
C ASN A 326 -8.32 -21.03 19.74
N ASP A 327 -9.38 -20.25 19.57
CA ASP A 327 -9.92 -20.05 18.23
C ASP A 327 -10.67 -18.72 18.15
N VAL A 328 -9.90 -17.67 17.88
CA VAL A 328 -10.43 -16.41 17.34
C VAL A 328 -9.63 -16.14 16.07
N GLY A 329 -10.23 -16.51 14.93
CA GLY A 329 -9.94 -16.10 13.55
C GLY A 329 -8.52 -15.64 13.22
N ALA A 330 -7.64 -16.58 12.88
CA ALA A 330 -6.27 -16.33 12.45
C ALA A 330 -6.14 -16.02 10.94
N ASN A 331 -6.80 -14.97 10.43
CA ASN A 331 -6.67 -14.57 9.01
C ASN A 331 -6.13 -13.16 8.73
N ASP A 332 -5.87 -12.30 9.73
CA ASP A 332 -5.46 -10.89 9.50
C ASP A 332 -4.05 -10.53 10.01
N PHE A 333 -3.21 -11.53 10.34
CA PHE A 333 -1.89 -11.29 10.93
C PHE A 333 -0.77 -11.32 9.88
N HIS A 334 -0.03 -10.23 9.74
CA HIS A 334 1.13 -10.13 8.84
C HIS A 334 2.41 -10.34 9.66
N GLY A 335 3.05 -11.50 9.49
CA GLY A 335 4.36 -11.80 10.09
C GLY A 335 5.49 -11.06 9.37
N ASN A 336 6.42 -10.45 10.11
CA ASN A 336 7.55 -9.75 9.54
C ASN A 336 8.81 -10.62 9.50
N TYR A 337 9.15 -11.15 8.32
CA TYR A 337 10.35 -11.97 8.14
C TYR A 337 11.68 -11.20 8.30
N ALA A 338 11.66 -9.86 8.27
CA ALA A 338 12.85 -9.06 8.55
C ALA A 338 13.21 -9.03 10.05
N PHE A 339 12.32 -9.52 10.93
CA PHE A 339 12.54 -9.62 12.37
C PHE A 339 13.49 -10.77 12.76
N GLU A 340 13.55 -11.83 11.94
CA GLU A 340 14.42 -13.00 12.15
C GLU A 340 15.88 -12.64 11.81
N GLY A 341 16.56 -12.02 12.78
CA GLY A 341 17.96 -11.61 12.63
C GLY A 341 18.43 -10.50 13.56
N ILE A 342 17.57 -10.00 14.46
CA ILE A 342 17.96 -9.03 15.48
C ILE A 342 18.98 -9.69 16.42
N GLY A 343 20.23 -9.22 16.39
CA GLY A 343 21.25 -9.58 17.37
C GLY A 343 21.19 -8.68 18.61
N ASP A 344 21.94 -9.02 19.66
CA ASP A 344 22.09 -8.15 20.85
C ASP A 344 22.67 -6.75 20.50
N GLU A 345 23.34 -6.62 19.34
CA GLU A 345 23.89 -5.38 18.79
C GLU A 345 22.81 -4.42 18.22
N ASP A 346 21.63 -4.93 17.89
CA ASP A 346 20.53 -4.16 17.26
C ASP A 346 19.51 -3.61 18.27
N LEU A 347 19.76 -3.81 19.58
CA LEU A 347 18.81 -3.60 20.69
C LEU A 347 18.84 -2.22 21.34
#